data_AF-A0AAW7L844-F1
#
_entry.id   AF-A0AAW7L844-F1
#
_cell.length_a   1.000
_cell.length_b   1.000
_cell.length_c   1.000
_cell.angle_alpha   90.00
_cell.angle_beta   90.00
_cell.angle_gamma   90.00
#
_symmetry.space_group_name_H-M   'P 1'
#
loop_
_entity.id
_entity.type
_entity.pdbx_description
1 polymer ?
#
loop_
_entity_poly.entity_id
_entity_poly.type
_entity_poly.pdbx_seq_one_letter_code
_entity_poly.pdbx_strand_id
1 'polypeptide(L)' 'MEGITIQVSEHSELQNIVNQVAQSKEPVSINFVFQNITFVVQSQLVSVNPTTLGPTTKPN' A
#
# COMPACT_ATOMS: atom_id res chain seq x y z
N MET A 1 -4.97 -15.37 14.51
CA MET A 1 -3.97 -14.63 13.73
C MET A 1 -4.37 -13.18 13.80
N GLU A 2 -3.51 -12.32 14.34
CA GLU A 2 -3.73 -10.88 14.33
C GLU A 2 -3.32 -10.35 12.95
N GLY A 3 -4.28 -9.85 12.18
CA GLY A 3 -4.01 -9.24 10.87
C GLY A 3 -3.23 -7.94 11.02
N ILE A 4 -2.46 -7.57 9.99
CA ILE A 4 -1.69 -6.32 9.99
C ILE A 4 -2.66 -5.14 9.95
N THR A 5 -2.46 -4.18 10.86
CA THR A 5 -3.18 -2.92 10.89
C THR A 5 -2.22 -1.76 10.66
N ILE A 6 -2.48 -0.95 9.64
CA ILE A 6 -1.73 0.27 9.33
C ILE A 6 -2.55 1.46 9.80
N GLN A 7 -1.96 2.34 10.61
CA GLN A 7 -2.58 3.59 11.00
C GLN A 7 -2.03 4.74 10.14
N VAL A 8 -2.94 5.50 9.52
CA VAL A 8 -2.64 6.58 8.60
C VAL A 8 -3.08 7.90 9.23
N SER A 9 -2.15 8.82 9.31
CA SER A 9 -2.35 10.22 9.70
C SER A 9 -2.07 11.16 8.52
N GLU A 10 -2.36 12.44 8.70
CA GLU A 10 -2.10 13.49 7.70
C GLU A 10 -0.64 13.61 7.26
N HIS A 11 0.30 13.07 8.05
CA HIS A 11 1.74 13.08 7.74
C HIS A 11 2.24 11.75 7.15
N SER A 12 1.36 10.77 6.96
CA SER A 12 1.75 9.46 6.45
C SER A 12 2.04 9.50 4.96
N GLU A 13 3.21 9.02 4.55
CA GLU A 13 3.57 8.90 3.14
C GLU A 13 2.81 7.74 2.49
N LEU A 14 2.07 8.05 1.42
CA LEU A 14 1.29 7.06 0.68
C LEU A 14 2.15 5.88 0.20
N GLN A 15 3.38 6.15 -0.22
CA GLN A 15 4.30 5.11 -0.69
C GLN A 15 4.65 4.09 0.41
N ASN A 16 4.80 4.53 1.67
CA ASN A 16 5.07 3.62 2.79
C ASN A 16 3.87 2.73 3.09
N ILE A 17 2.65 3.27 2.95
CA ILE A 17 1.41 2.49 3.10
C ILE A 17 1.32 1.44 2.01
N VAL A 18 1.57 1.83 0.75
CA VAL A 18 1.55 0.92 -0.41
C VAL A 18 2.58 -0.20 -0.25
N ASN A 19 3.79 0.12 0.21
CA ASN A 19 4.83 -0.88 0.45
C ASN A 19 4.44 -1.90 1.54
N GLN A 20 3.83 -1.43 2.63
CA GLN A 20 3.36 -2.32 3.70
C GLN A 20 2.21 -3.23 3.23
N VAL A 21 1.26 -2.70 2.46
CA VAL A 21 0.20 -3.50 1.84
C VAL A 21 0.77 -4.52 0.87
N ALA A 22 1.77 -4.13 0.07
CA ALA A 22 2.38 -5.00 -0.93
C ALA A 22 3.19 -6.16 -0.31
N GLN A 23 3.75 -5.97 0.88
CA GLN A 23 4.48 -7.02 1.60
C GLN A 23 3.55 -7.99 2.35
N SER A 24 2.29 -7.60 2.57
CA SER A 24 1.34 -8.45 3.27
C SER A 24 0.81 -9.56 2.36
N LYS A 25 0.89 -10.80 2.85
CA LYS A 25 0.25 -11.97 2.22
C LYS A 25 -1.21 -12.13 2.64
N GLU A 26 -1.67 -11.33 3.60
CA GLU A 26 -3.02 -11.34 4.16
C GLU A 26 -3.70 -9.97 3.97
N PRO A 27 -5.04 -9.89 4.04
CA PRO A 27 -5.74 -8.61 4.06
C PRO A 27 -5.23 -7.70 5.18
N VAL A 28 -4.92 -6.46 4.83
CA VAL A 28 -4.40 -5.42 5.73
C VAL A 28 -5.53 -4.45 6.05
N SER A 29 -5.77 -4.21 7.33
CA SER A 29 -6.67 -3.13 7.77
C SER A 29 -5.92 -1.80 7.77
N ILE A 30 -6.45 -0.81 7.07
CA ILE A 30 -5.89 0.54 7.02
C ILE A 30 -6.86 1.46 7.77
N ASN A 31 -6.38 2.06 8.84
CA ASN A 31 -7.13 2.96 9.70
C ASN A 31 -6.75 4.41 9.38
N PHE A 32 -7.67 5.17 8.80
CA PHE A 32 -7.51 6.62 8.62
C PHE A 32 -8.08 7.35 9.81
N VAL A 33 -7.25 8.11 10.52
CA VAL A 33 -7.68 8.86 11.71
C VAL A 33 -7.74 10.34 11.38
N PHE A 34 -8.94 10.93 11.45
CA PHE A 34 -9.16 12.35 11.19
C PHE A 34 -10.09 12.96 12.23
N GLN A 35 -9.61 13.99 12.95
CA GLN A 35 -10.41 14.77 13.92
C GLN A 35 -11.28 13.89 14.86
N ASN A 36 -10.71 12.78 15.37
CA ASN A 36 -11.32 11.77 16.25
C ASN A 36 -12.27 10.75 15.59
N ILE A 37 -12.32 10.68 14.26
CA ILE A 37 -13.05 9.65 13.51
C ILE A 37 -12.03 8.67 12.90
N THR A 38 -12.30 7.37 13.05
CA THR A 38 -11.51 6.31 12.41
C THR A 38 -12.29 5.68 11.27
N PHE A 39 -11.77 5.77 10.05
CA PHE A 39 -12.26 5.00 8.90
C PHE A 39 -11.39 3.77 8.74
N VAL A 40 -12.00 2.58 8.78
CA VAL A 40 -11.31 1.31 8.57
C VAL A 40 -11.56 0.83 7.14
N VAL A 41 -10.48 0.68 6.38
CA VAL A 41 -10.51 0.12 5.02
C VAL A 41 -9.76 -1.20 5.03
N GLN A 42 -10.42 -2.28 4.62
CA GLN A 42 -9.73 -3.54 4.39
C GLN A 42 -9.14 -3.54 2.98
N SER A 43 -7.84 -3.73 2.90
CA SER A 43 -7.08 -3.74 1.65
C SER A 43 -6.41 -5.10 1.47
N GLN A 44 -6.23 -5.51 0.22
CA GLN A 44 -5.43 -6.67 -0.14
C GLN A 44 -4.68 -6.35 -1.42
N LEU A 45 -3.41 -6.73 -1.52
CA LEU A 45 -2.69 -6.63 -2.78
C LEU A 45 -3.29 -7.62 -3.78
N VAL A 46 -3.82 -7.10 -4.89
CA VAL A 46 -4.38 -7.92 -5.98
C VAL A 46 -3.35 -8.14 -7.10
N SER A 47 -2.60 -7.10 -7.46
CA SER A 47 -1.55 -7.17 -8.48
C SER A 47 -0.56 -6.01 -8.34
N VAL A 48 0.67 -6.21 -8.79
CA VAL A 48 1.66 -5.13 -8.98
C VAL A 48 1.80 -4.91 -10.48
N ASN A 49 1.61 -3.68 -10.94
CA ASN A 49 1.94 -3.33 -12.32
C ASN A 49 3.47 -3.32 -12.47
N PRO A 50 4.06 -4.11 -13.38
CA PRO A 50 5.50 -4.05 -13.61
C PRO A 50 5.86 -2.70 -14.24
N THR A 51 6.81 -1.99 -13.65
CA THR A 51 7.44 -0.83 -14.28
C THR A 51 8.31 -1.32 -15.43
N THR A 52 7.79 -1.26 -16.66
CA THR A 52 8.60 -1.45 -17.86
C THR A 52 9.48 -0.22 -18.09
N LEU A 53 10.62 -0.18 -17.42
CA LEU A 53 11.79 0.54 -17.91
C LEU A 53 12.84 -0.52 -18.29
N GLY A 54 12.54 -1.28 -19.35
CA GLY A 54 13.55 -2.10 -20.02
C GLY A 54 14.57 -1.20 -20.73
N PRO A 55 15.82 -1.66 -20.95
CA PRO A 55 16.85 -0.85 -21.57
C PRO A 55 16.43 -0.48 -23.00
N THR A 56 16.55 0.80 -23.35
CA THR A 56 16.39 1.27 -24.73
C THR A 56 17.57 0.78 -25.58
N THR A 57 17.51 -0.45 -26.08
CA THR A 57 18.35 -0.88 -27.20
C THR A 57 17.54 -0.75 -28.48
N LYS A 58 17.70 0.40 -29.14
CA LYS A 58 17.31 0.59 -30.54
C LYS A 58 18.33 -0.18 -31.41
N PRO A 59 17.92 -1.13 -32.27
CA PRO A 59 18.83 -1.68 -33.26
C PRO A 59 19.00 -0.65 -34.40
N ASN A 60 20.25 -0.35 -34.74
CA ASN A 60 20.68 0.20 -36.03
C ASN A 60 21.46 -0.89 -36.76
#